data_AF-A0A949ZAW1-F1
#
_entry.id   AF-A0A949ZAW1-F1
#
_cell.length_a   1.000
_cell.length_b   1.000
_cell.length_c   1.000
_cell.angle_alpha   90.00
_cell.angle_beta   90.00
_cell.angle_gamma   90.00
#
_symmetry.space_group_name_H-M   'P 1'
#
loop_
_entity.id
_entity.type
_entity.pdbx_description
1 polymer ?
#
loop_
_entity_poly.entity_id
_entity_poly.type
_entity_poly.pdbx_seq_one_letter_code
_entity_poly.pdbx_strand_id
1 'polypeptide(L)'
;MTRLALAAITVLTCITTWLPASAQTTLRVLLLRHQLQTVVASAGGLVVRPFQAGAQPLLTPDVTTVIDVRPQAGGLLLAGTIQTMDKLLISPLTGATVTVDGEGYRGSVLIERDAEGGISVIDVVELEDYLYSVVGSEVAASTPASALQAQAVVARTYAVAHLGAHEDLGFDLRAGDQDQAYNGIAAESAPVVNAVDATRGVVMLYGDHLASAYYSACDGGYTSDGRALNDPQPYLQAVRDPYCPMSPYMQWSASVPLTDLIAGLAARGAIAQGVAASEVRGVRPGPVDASGRLQTVVLGLRGGDVSVAGTAFRFAAGARLVKSTRITALHLDGDLVRVSGEGYGHGVGMCQLGARGMSEAGLGVYAILDFYYPGAILTQLASYERRSRAFAQPLRIAARR
;
A
#
# COMPACT_ATOMS: atom_id res chain seq x y z
N MET A 1 -20.05 20.42 79.60
CA MET A 1 -19.24 19.28 79.13
C MET A 1 -20.18 18.27 78.49
N THR A 2 -20.36 18.35 77.17
CA THR A 2 -21.12 17.37 76.38
C THR A 2 -20.56 17.44 74.96
N ARG A 3 -19.85 16.39 74.55
CA ARG A 3 -19.21 16.27 73.24
C ARG A 3 -20.25 15.73 72.24
N LEU A 4 -20.55 16.48 71.18
CA LEU A 4 -21.14 15.94 69.95
C LEU A 4 -20.00 15.51 69.02
N ALA A 5 -20.04 14.26 68.57
CA ALA A 5 -19.19 13.76 67.49
C ALA A 5 -19.89 14.04 66.15
N LEU A 6 -19.23 14.80 65.27
CA LEU A 6 -19.63 14.98 63.88
C LEU A 6 -18.78 14.02 63.02
N ALA A 7 -19.42 13.06 62.37
CA ALA A 7 -18.78 12.19 61.39
C ALA A 7 -18.59 12.96 60.08
N ALA A 8 -17.33 13.08 59.63
CA ALA A 8 -16.99 13.65 58.33
C ALA A 8 -17.26 12.62 57.23
N ILE A 9 -18.23 12.91 56.36
CA ILE A 9 -18.45 12.20 55.10
C ILE A 9 -17.49 12.81 54.08
N THR A 10 -16.39 12.12 53.78
CA THR A 10 -15.48 12.48 52.70
C THR A 10 -16.12 12.07 51.38
N VAL A 11 -16.65 13.05 50.63
CA VAL A 11 -17.06 12.85 49.24
C VAL A 11 -15.79 12.61 48.41
N LEU A 12 -15.56 11.36 48.04
CA LEU A 12 -14.51 10.99 47.10
C LEU A 12 -14.92 11.48 45.72
N THR A 13 -14.39 12.63 45.30
CA THR A 13 -14.50 13.10 43.92
C THR A 13 -13.77 12.11 43.01
N CYS A 14 -14.52 11.29 42.28
CA CYS A 14 -14.02 10.56 41.13
C CYS A 14 -13.46 11.56 40.12
N ILE A 15 -12.15 11.78 40.15
CA ILE A 15 -11.42 12.36 39.04
C ILE A 15 -11.50 11.31 37.93
N THR A 16 -12.51 11.45 37.06
CA THR A 16 -12.50 10.80 35.75
C THR A 16 -11.32 11.37 35.00
N THR A 17 -10.17 10.70 35.08
CA THR A 17 -9.07 10.93 34.16
C THR A 17 -9.60 10.62 32.78
N TRP A 18 -9.89 11.66 32.00
CA TRP A 18 -10.00 11.56 30.57
C TRP A 18 -8.68 10.97 30.06
N LEU A 19 -8.68 9.67 29.78
CA LEU A 19 -7.67 9.10 28.91
C LEU A 19 -7.87 9.82 27.56
N PRO A 20 -6.86 10.52 27.01
CA PRO A 20 -6.98 10.98 25.64
C PRO A 20 -7.25 9.75 24.78
N ALA A 21 -8.30 9.80 23.95
CA ALA A 21 -8.50 8.84 22.88
C ALA A 21 -7.14 8.65 22.19
N SER A 22 -6.66 7.40 22.07
CA SER A 22 -5.40 7.14 21.38
C SER A 22 -5.47 7.86 20.04
N ALA A 23 -4.51 8.74 19.74
CA ALA A 23 -4.41 9.34 18.41
C ALA A 23 -4.44 8.19 17.41
N GLN A 24 -5.53 8.07 16.65
CA GLN A 24 -5.65 7.04 15.65
C GLN A 24 -4.69 7.40 14.51
N THR A 25 -4.05 6.39 13.94
CA THR A 25 -3.05 6.58 12.89
C THR A 25 -3.79 6.92 11.59
N THR A 26 -3.70 8.16 11.13
CA THR A 26 -4.25 8.59 9.84
C THR A 26 -3.21 8.42 8.73
N LEU A 27 -3.65 8.06 7.53
CA LEU A 27 -2.87 7.87 6.31
C LEU A 27 -3.28 8.89 5.24
N ARG A 28 -2.32 9.32 4.40
CA ARG A 28 -2.57 10.07 3.17
C ARG A 28 -2.31 9.17 1.96
N VAL A 29 -3.36 8.80 1.23
CA VAL A 29 -3.29 7.88 0.10
C VAL A 29 -3.52 8.65 -1.20
N LEU A 30 -2.50 8.72 -2.05
CA LEU A 30 -2.64 9.33 -3.38
C LEU A 30 -3.59 8.49 -4.25
N LEU A 31 -4.73 9.08 -4.61
CA LEU A 31 -5.71 8.49 -5.51
C LEU A 31 -5.40 8.82 -6.97
N LEU A 32 -5.22 10.11 -7.26
CA LEU A 32 -5.01 10.62 -8.62
C LEU A 32 -3.90 11.67 -8.60
N ARG A 33 -3.03 11.64 -9.61
CA ARG A 33 -1.95 12.62 -9.80
C ARG A 33 -2.17 13.42 -11.06
N HIS A 34 -1.77 14.70 -11.03
CA HIS A 34 -1.74 15.58 -12.19
C HIS A 34 -3.07 15.65 -12.95
N GLN A 35 -4.15 15.84 -12.19
CA GLN A 35 -5.48 16.07 -12.75
C GLN A 35 -5.66 17.54 -13.09
N LEU A 36 -6.42 17.83 -14.15
CA LEU A 36 -6.84 19.20 -14.49
C LEU A 36 -8.21 19.56 -13.90
N GLN A 37 -8.88 18.57 -13.31
CA GLN A 37 -10.19 18.68 -12.69
C GLN A 37 -10.42 17.44 -11.83
N THR A 38 -11.16 17.58 -10.73
CA THR A 38 -11.77 16.45 -10.03
C THR A 38 -13.10 16.89 -9.44
N VAL A 39 -14.01 15.93 -9.25
CA VAL A 39 -15.31 16.12 -8.63
C VAL A 39 -15.37 15.34 -7.34
N VAL A 40 -15.62 16.04 -6.23
CA VAL A 40 -15.83 15.43 -4.92
C VAL A 40 -17.30 15.57 -4.53
N ALA A 41 -17.92 14.50 -4.07
CA ALA A 41 -19.31 14.52 -3.62
C ALA A 41 -19.52 13.76 -2.30
N SER A 42 -20.55 14.12 -1.56
CA SER A 42 -21.07 13.33 -0.44
C SER A 42 -22.56 13.57 -0.28
N ALA A 43 -23.34 12.49 -0.14
CA ALA A 43 -24.78 12.56 0.06
C ALA A 43 -25.16 13.28 1.36
N GLY A 44 -24.28 13.24 2.37
CA GLY A 44 -24.49 13.86 3.68
C GLY A 44 -24.05 15.32 3.78
N GLY A 45 -23.66 15.94 2.65
CA GLY A 45 -23.05 17.28 2.60
C GLY A 45 -21.52 17.25 2.75
N LEU A 46 -20.87 18.37 2.41
CA LEU A 46 -19.42 18.54 2.38
C LEU A 46 -19.00 19.79 3.14
N VAL A 47 -17.93 19.66 3.91
CA VAL A 47 -17.22 20.76 4.55
C VAL A 47 -15.90 20.99 3.81
N VAL A 48 -15.76 22.14 3.15
CA VAL A 48 -14.51 22.51 2.45
C VAL A 48 -13.75 23.56 3.21
N ARG A 49 -12.49 23.30 3.52
CA ARG A 49 -11.63 24.20 4.28
C ARG A 49 -10.27 24.36 3.60
N PRO A 50 -9.60 25.50 3.79
CA PRO A 50 -8.14 25.56 3.63
C PRO A 50 -7.48 24.43 4.44
N PHE A 51 -6.42 23.81 3.92
CA PHE A 51 -5.65 22.81 4.67
C PHE A 51 -4.76 23.49 5.74
N GLN A 52 -5.40 24.04 6.76
CA GLN A 52 -4.78 24.73 7.89
C GLN A 52 -5.63 24.50 9.15
N ALA A 53 -4.96 24.26 10.27
CA ALA A 53 -5.63 24.04 11.55
C ALA A 53 -6.52 25.24 11.92
N GLY A 54 -7.78 24.96 12.30
CA GLY A 54 -8.75 25.98 12.72
C GLY A 54 -9.37 26.80 11.58
N ALA A 55 -9.07 26.49 10.32
CA ALA A 55 -9.65 27.21 9.19
C ALA A 55 -11.19 27.03 9.12
N GLN A 56 -11.87 28.12 8.76
CA GLN A 56 -13.32 28.15 8.59
C GLN A 56 -13.72 27.54 7.24
N PRO A 57 -14.93 26.96 7.13
CA PRO A 57 -15.45 26.49 5.85
C PRO A 57 -15.53 27.61 4.79
N LEU A 58 -15.15 27.29 3.56
CA LEU A 58 -15.22 28.20 2.41
C LEU A 58 -16.62 28.27 1.78
N LEU A 59 -17.41 27.21 1.97
CA LEU A 59 -18.75 27.03 1.44
C LEU A 59 -19.71 26.63 2.57
N THR A 60 -21.00 26.87 2.38
CA THR A 60 -22.05 26.48 3.33
C THR A 60 -22.23 24.95 3.32
N PRO A 61 -21.92 24.24 4.42
CA PRO A 61 -21.82 22.77 4.37
C PRO A 61 -23.14 22.04 4.08
N ASP A 62 -24.25 22.54 4.64
CA ASP A 62 -25.55 21.84 4.63
C ASP A 62 -26.22 21.80 3.25
N VAL A 63 -25.70 22.54 2.28
CA VAL A 63 -26.19 22.59 0.89
C VAL A 63 -25.16 22.11 -0.12
N THR A 64 -23.90 21.96 0.30
CA THR A 64 -22.82 21.59 -0.62
C THR A 64 -22.67 20.08 -0.64
N THR A 65 -23.23 19.42 -1.64
CA THR A 65 -23.15 17.95 -1.78
C THR A 65 -22.20 17.51 -2.89
N VAL A 66 -21.84 18.40 -3.81
CA VAL A 66 -20.94 18.15 -4.94
C VAL A 66 -20.07 19.39 -5.18
N ILE A 67 -18.78 19.18 -5.43
CA ILE A 67 -17.81 20.24 -5.68
C ILE A 67 -16.89 19.83 -6.81
N ASP A 68 -16.80 20.72 -7.80
CA ASP A 68 -15.81 20.69 -8.86
C ASP A 68 -14.59 21.51 -8.44
N VAL A 69 -13.40 20.92 -8.52
CA VAL A 69 -12.14 21.58 -8.18
C VAL A 69 -11.21 21.56 -9.39
N ARG A 70 -10.68 22.73 -9.76
CA ARG A 70 -9.73 22.88 -10.87
C ARG A 70 -8.52 23.71 -10.45
N PRO A 71 -7.30 23.36 -10.87
CA PRO A 71 -6.15 24.25 -10.73
C PRO A 71 -6.34 25.48 -11.62
N GLN A 72 -6.00 26.65 -11.10
CA GLN A 72 -5.97 27.89 -11.87
C GLN A 72 -4.73 28.71 -11.48
N ALA A 73 -4.32 29.64 -12.35
CA ALA A 73 -3.26 30.58 -12.00
C ALA A 73 -3.63 31.33 -10.70
N GLY A 74 -2.79 31.19 -9.68
CA GLY A 74 -2.98 31.83 -8.38
C GLY A 74 -3.82 31.06 -7.36
N GLY A 75 -4.27 29.82 -7.64
CA GLY A 75 -4.91 28.98 -6.64
C GLY A 75 -5.84 27.89 -7.19
N LEU A 76 -6.89 27.57 -6.44
CA LEU A 76 -7.87 26.53 -6.78
C LEU A 76 -9.23 27.16 -7.08
N LEU A 77 -9.79 26.85 -8.25
CA LEU A 77 -11.14 27.24 -8.62
C LEU A 77 -12.15 26.26 -8.01
N LEU A 78 -13.08 26.78 -7.20
CA LEU A 78 -14.23 26.03 -6.71
C LEU A 78 -15.47 26.91 -6.65
N ALA A 79 -16.62 26.35 -7.03
CA ALA A 79 -17.90 27.06 -7.07
C ALA A 79 -17.84 28.43 -7.80
N GLY A 80 -17.05 28.51 -8.89
CA GLY A 80 -16.87 29.73 -9.68
C GLY A 80 -15.95 30.80 -9.07
N THR A 81 -15.36 30.55 -7.89
CA THR A 81 -14.45 31.48 -7.22
C THR A 81 -13.05 30.89 -7.09
N ILE A 82 -12.03 31.68 -7.44
CA ILE A 82 -10.63 31.31 -7.24
C ILE A 82 -10.29 31.53 -5.78
N GLN A 83 -9.88 30.47 -5.11
CA GLN A 83 -9.36 30.50 -3.76
C GLN A 83 -7.84 30.50 -3.82
N THR A 84 -7.19 31.47 -3.18
CA THR A 84 -5.75 31.77 -3.33
C THR A 84 -4.81 30.84 -2.56
N MET A 85 -5.25 29.63 -2.24
CA MET A 85 -4.44 28.59 -1.61
C MET A 85 -4.17 27.42 -2.55
N ASP A 86 -3.14 26.66 -2.20
CA ASP A 86 -2.72 25.49 -2.96
C ASP A 86 -3.26 24.17 -2.40
N LYS A 87 -3.82 24.19 -1.19
CA LYS A 87 -4.33 23.00 -0.50
C LYS A 87 -5.71 23.20 0.12
N LEU A 88 -6.59 22.23 -0.09
CA LEU A 88 -7.95 22.19 0.46
C LEU A 88 -8.24 20.83 1.07
N LEU A 89 -8.90 20.81 2.23
CA LEU A 89 -9.48 19.61 2.80
C LEU A 89 -10.99 19.61 2.59
N ILE A 90 -11.50 18.53 2.03
CA ILE A 90 -12.90 18.29 1.76
C ILE A 90 -13.35 17.10 2.60
N SER A 91 -14.14 17.36 3.64
CA SER A 91 -14.62 16.32 4.56
C SER A 91 -16.13 16.12 4.41
N PRO A 92 -16.65 14.90 4.59
CA PRO A 92 -18.09 14.71 4.66
C PRO A 92 -18.65 15.41 5.91
N LEU A 93 -19.80 16.08 5.77
CA LEU A 93 -20.49 16.72 6.89
C LEU A 93 -21.16 15.69 7.79
N THR A 94 -21.87 14.74 7.18
CA THR A 94 -22.47 13.60 7.86
C THR A 94 -22.13 12.30 7.11
N GLY A 95 -21.95 11.22 7.87
CA GLY A 95 -21.39 9.99 7.33
C GLY A 95 -19.86 10.07 7.16
N ALA A 96 -19.22 8.92 7.01
CA ALA A 96 -17.76 8.81 6.90
C ALA A 96 -17.29 8.62 5.46
N THR A 97 -18.11 8.99 4.47
CA THR A 97 -17.89 8.63 3.06
C THR A 97 -18.00 9.82 2.12
N VAL A 98 -17.13 9.81 1.11
CA VAL A 98 -17.04 10.77 0.01
C VAL A 98 -16.88 9.99 -1.29
N THR A 99 -17.19 10.61 -2.43
CA THR A 99 -16.82 10.07 -3.73
C THR A 99 -15.86 11.01 -4.43
N VAL A 100 -14.85 10.46 -5.09
CA VAL A 100 -13.92 11.17 -5.98
C VAL A 100 -14.15 10.63 -7.38
N ASP A 101 -14.59 11.50 -8.30
CA ASP A 101 -14.88 11.15 -9.69
C ASP A 101 -15.81 9.93 -9.85
N GLY A 102 -16.73 9.77 -8.89
CA GLY A 102 -17.74 8.69 -8.84
C GLY A 102 -17.34 7.48 -7.99
N GLU A 103 -16.06 7.32 -7.64
CA GLU A 103 -15.57 6.22 -6.81
C GLU A 103 -15.67 6.57 -5.32
N GLY A 104 -16.20 5.67 -4.49
CA GLY A 104 -16.46 5.91 -3.07
C GLY A 104 -15.28 5.62 -2.16
N TYR A 105 -14.98 6.51 -1.22
CA TYR A 105 -13.90 6.40 -0.24
C TYR A 105 -14.38 6.76 1.16
N ARG A 106 -13.71 6.23 2.17
CA ARG A 106 -13.86 6.65 3.57
C ARG A 106 -13.01 7.89 3.84
N GLY A 107 -13.22 8.58 4.96
CA GLY A 107 -12.33 9.67 5.35
C GLY A 107 -12.64 11.02 4.69
N SER A 108 -11.61 11.75 4.30
CA SER A 108 -11.67 13.11 3.72
C SER A 108 -10.70 13.25 2.55
N VAL A 109 -10.99 14.14 1.60
CA VAL A 109 -10.15 14.36 0.42
C VAL A 109 -9.31 15.62 0.60
N LEU A 110 -7.99 15.47 0.56
CA LEU A 110 -7.04 16.56 0.39
C LEU A 110 -6.78 16.79 -1.11
N ILE A 111 -7.04 18.01 -1.57
CA ILE A 111 -6.64 18.48 -2.90
C ILE A 111 -5.40 19.35 -2.74
N GLU A 112 -4.36 19.06 -3.50
CA GLU A 112 -3.10 19.81 -3.51
C GLU A 112 -2.69 20.14 -4.95
N ARG A 113 -2.38 21.41 -5.23
CA ARG A 113 -1.78 21.80 -6.52
C ARG A 113 -0.39 21.20 -6.65
N ASP A 114 -0.11 20.60 -7.81
CA ASP A 114 1.23 20.13 -8.12
C ASP A 114 2.06 21.21 -8.83
N ALA A 115 3.38 20.98 -8.89
CA ALA A 115 4.33 21.88 -9.52
C ALA A 115 4.20 21.96 -11.05
N GLU A 116 3.48 21.02 -11.66
CA GLU A 116 3.30 20.87 -13.11
C GLU A 116 2.02 21.57 -13.59
N GLY A 117 1.26 22.20 -12.68
CA GLY A 117 0.04 22.95 -13.00
C GLY A 117 -1.26 22.15 -12.90
N GLY A 118 -1.19 20.90 -12.42
CA GLY A 118 -2.32 20.04 -12.11
C GLY A 118 -2.69 20.06 -10.61
N ILE A 119 -3.54 19.12 -10.22
CA ILE A 119 -3.83 18.79 -8.82
C ILE A 119 -3.57 17.30 -8.56
N SER A 120 -3.10 17.02 -7.34
CA SER A 120 -3.13 15.69 -6.74
C SER A 120 -4.37 15.57 -5.85
N VAL A 121 -4.99 14.40 -5.90
CA VAL A 121 -6.17 14.03 -5.12
C VAL A 121 -5.76 12.94 -4.14
N ILE A 122 -5.85 13.24 -2.86
CA ILE A 122 -5.29 12.43 -1.78
C ILE A 122 -6.40 12.12 -0.79
N ASP A 123 -6.61 10.86 -0.48
CA ASP A 123 -7.51 10.45 0.59
C ASP A 123 -6.80 10.53 1.95
N VAL A 124 -7.47 11.12 2.94
CA VAL A 124 -7.02 11.26 4.32
C VAL A 124 -7.94 10.40 5.18
N VAL A 125 -7.43 9.23 5.57
CA VAL A 125 -8.25 8.13 6.10
C VAL A 125 -7.59 7.48 7.30
N GLU A 126 -8.39 7.01 8.25
CA GLU A 126 -7.89 6.26 9.40
C GLU A 126 -7.39 4.88 8.99
N LEU A 127 -6.31 4.40 9.62
CA LEU A 127 -5.62 3.16 9.26
C LEU A 127 -6.55 1.94 9.13
N GLU A 128 -7.51 1.78 10.04
CA GLU A 128 -8.41 0.63 10.00
C GLU A 128 -9.47 0.75 8.89
N ASP A 129 -9.94 1.96 8.61
CA ASP A 129 -10.85 2.23 7.49
C ASP A 129 -10.16 2.01 6.13
N TYR A 130 -8.89 2.41 6.02
CA TYR A 130 -8.03 2.12 4.87
C TYR A 130 -7.92 0.61 4.62
N LEU A 131 -7.74 -0.18 5.68
CA LEU A 131 -7.54 -1.62 5.57
C LEU A 131 -8.78 -2.38 5.13
N TYR A 132 -9.99 -1.87 5.36
CA TYR A 132 -11.20 -2.50 4.80
C TYR A 132 -11.15 -2.52 3.28
N SER A 133 -10.70 -1.43 2.67
CA SER A 133 -10.52 -1.36 1.23
C SER A 133 -9.31 -2.16 0.76
N VAL A 134 -8.15 -2.03 1.42
CA VAL A 134 -6.94 -2.74 0.97
C VAL A 134 -7.12 -4.24 0.99
N VAL A 135 -7.56 -4.80 2.12
CA VAL A 135 -7.70 -6.25 2.24
C VAL A 135 -8.73 -6.77 1.23
N GLY A 136 -9.84 -6.04 1.02
CA GLY A 136 -10.85 -6.42 0.03
C GLY A 136 -10.42 -6.22 -1.44
N SER A 137 -9.47 -5.32 -1.69
CA SER A 137 -8.90 -5.06 -3.02
C SER A 137 -7.85 -6.10 -3.39
N GLU A 138 -7.12 -6.61 -2.40
CA GLU A 138 -5.99 -7.53 -2.56
C GLU A 138 -6.44 -8.99 -2.63
N VAL A 139 -7.43 -9.39 -1.82
CA VAL A 139 -7.89 -10.78 -1.74
C VAL A 139 -9.40 -10.88 -1.77
N ALA A 140 -9.91 -11.93 -2.43
CA ALA A 140 -11.35 -12.14 -2.55
C ALA A 140 -12.00 -12.36 -1.18
N ALA A 141 -13.22 -11.84 -1.00
CA ALA A 141 -14.01 -11.99 0.23
C ALA A 141 -14.32 -13.45 0.62
N SER A 142 -14.21 -14.40 -0.33
CA SER A 142 -14.36 -15.83 -0.08
C SER A 142 -13.11 -16.50 0.52
N THR A 143 -12.01 -15.76 0.66
CA THR A 143 -10.79 -16.22 1.33
C THR A 143 -11.11 -16.56 2.80
N PRO A 144 -10.66 -17.71 3.34
CA PRO A 144 -11.02 -18.10 4.69
C PRO A 144 -10.37 -17.21 5.75
N ALA A 145 -11.03 -17.10 6.92
CA ALA A 145 -10.79 -16.06 7.92
C ALA A 145 -9.33 -15.89 8.33
N SER A 146 -8.57 -16.96 8.59
CA SER A 146 -7.16 -16.86 9.01
C SER A 146 -6.28 -16.17 7.96
N ALA A 147 -6.57 -16.37 6.68
CA ALA A 147 -5.82 -15.73 5.59
C ALA A 147 -6.21 -14.25 5.41
N LEU A 148 -7.51 -13.91 5.56
CA LEU A 148 -7.94 -12.50 5.60
C LEU A 148 -7.30 -11.75 6.77
N GLN A 149 -7.23 -12.38 7.96
CA GLN A 149 -6.60 -11.81 9.13
C GLN A 149 -5.07 -11.67 8.95
N ALA A 150 -4.40 -12.65 8.34
CA ALA A 150 -2.99 -12.53 7.99
C ALA A 150 -2.75 -11.37 7.00
N GLN A 151 -3.57 -11.26 5.95
CA GLN A 151 -3.52 -10.13 5.01
C GLN A 151 -3.71 -8.79 5.72
N ALA A 152 -4.65 -8.68 6.66
CA ALA A 152 -4.86 -7.46 7.44
C ALA A 152 -3.62 -7.08 8.27
N VAL A 153 -2.99 -8.04 8.97
CA VAL A 153 -1.77 -7.78 9.76
C VAL A 153 -0.60 -7.35 8.88
N VAL A 154 -0.39 -8.04 7.76
CA VAL A 154 0.67 -7.72 6.79
C VAL A 154 0.45 -6.34 6.18
N ALA A 155 -0.76 -6.06 5.67
CA ALA A 155 -1.10 -4.78 5.08
C ALA A 155 -0.99 -3.63 6.08
N ARG A 156 -1.42 -3.82 7.33
CA ARG A 156 -1.27 -2.83 8.40
C ARG A 156 0.20 -2.54 8.71
N THR A 157 1.00 -3.59 8.80
CA THR A 157 2.45 -3.46 9.07
C THR A 157 3.13 -2.69 7.94
N TYR A 158 2.80 -3.03 6.69
CA TYR A 158 3.32 -2.32 5.52
C TYR A 158 2.94 -0.84 5.54
N ALA A 159 1.65 -0.52 5.71
CA ALA A 159 1.15 0.85 5.71
C ALA A 159 1.84 1.73 6.77
N VAL A 160 1.98 1.21 8.00
CA VAL A 160 2.63 1.94 9.09
C VAL A 160 4.14 2.10 8.85
N ALA A 161 4.81 1.08 8.29
CA ALA A 161 6.24 1.14 7.99
C ALA A 161 6.59 2.17 6.89
N HIS A 162 5.62 2.51 6.03
CA HIS A 162 5.79 3.46 4.92
C HIS A 162 5.16 4.84 5.19
N LEU A 163 4.71 5.12 6.42
CA LEU A 163 4.27 6.46 6.80
C LEU A 163 5.38 7.49 6.54
N GLY A 164 5.06 8.58 5.84
CA GLY A 164 6.01 9.62 5.46
C GLY A 164 6.98 9.25 4.34
N ALA A 165 6.90 8.05 3.74
CA ALA A 165 7.80 7.64 2.65
C ALA A 165 7.75 8.57 1.43
N HIS A 166 6.66 9.32 1.27
CA HIS A 166 6.43 10.27 0.20
C HIS A 166 6.06 11.66 0.73
N GLU A 167 6.55 12.03 1.93
CA GLU A 167 6.21 13.30 2.58
C GLU A 167 6.49 14.52 1.70
N ASP A 168 7.60 14.51 0.95
CA ASP A 168 7.98 15.55 -0.02
C ASP A 168 6.96 15.73 -1.16
N LEU A 169 6.14 14.72 -1.42
CA LEU A 169 5.07 14.72 -2.42
C LEU A 169 3.68 14.90 -1.80
N GLY A 170 3.59 15.08 -0.49
CA GLY A 170 2.34 15.39 0.23
C GLY A 170 1.49 14.18 0.64
N PHE A 171 1.92 12.94 0.36
CA PHE A 171 1.19 11.71 0.69
C PHE A 171 2.10 10.65 1.34
N ASP A 172 1.51 9.55 1.80
CA ASP A 172 2.24 8.44 2.44
C ASP A 172 2.27 7.20 1.53
N LEU A 173 1.13 6.85 0.91
CA LEU A 173 0.96 5.65 0.07
C LEU A 173 0.24 6.00 -1.24
N ARG A 174 0.39 5.17 -2.28
CA ARG A 174 -0.38 5.26 -3.53
C ARG A 174 -1.46 4.19 -3.59
N ALA A 175 -2.59 4.53 -4.21
CA ALA A 175 -3.68 3.58 -4.49
C ALA A 175 -3.37 2.70 -5.71
N GLY A 176 -2.58 1.64 -5.53
CA GLY A 176 -2.30 0.67 -6.59
C GLY A 176 -1.03 -0.16 -6.37
N ASP A 177 -0.68 -0.98 -7.36
CA ASP A 177 0.41 -1.98 -7.34
C ASP A 177 1.82 -1.45 -6.99
N GLN A 178 2.00 -0.13 -6.90
CA GLN A 178 3.25 0.47 -6.45
C GLN A 178 3.42 0.38 -4.93
N ASP A 179 2.32 0.49 -4.19
CA ASP A 179 2.30 0.37 -2.73
C ASP A 179 1.28 -0.73 -2.34
N GLN A 180 -0.02 -0.41 -2.27
CA GLN A 180 -1.08 -1.39 -1.98
C GLN A 180 -2.34 -1.08 -2.80
N ALA A 181 -3.07 -2.11 -3.21
CA ALA A 181 -4.34 -1.91 -3.91
C ALA A 181 -5.37 -1.24 -2.98
N TYR A 182 -5.87 -0.06 -3.34
CA TYR A 182 -6.85 0.71 -2.58
C TYR A 182 -7.98 1.17 -3.49
N ASN A 183 -9.00 0.33 -3.64
CA ASN A 183 -10.11 0.54 -4.59
C ASN A 183 -11.38 1.11 -3.92
N GLY A 184 -11.20 1.82 -2.80
CA GLY A 184 -12.29 2.44 -2.05
C GLY A 184 -13.30 1.45 -1.45
N ILE A 185 -14.51 1.94 -1.20
CA ILE A 185 -15.60 1.24 -0.49
C ILE A 185 -16.12 0.04 -1.29
N ALA A 186 -16.01 0.07 -2.62
CA ALA A 186 -16.50 -1.01 -3.49
C ALA A 186 -15.79 -2.36 -3.23
N ALA A 187 -14.58 -2.32 -2.66
CA ALA A 187 -13.83 -3.51 -2.28
C ALA A 187 -14.22 -4.09 -0.90
N GLU A 188 -14.95 -3.34 -0.08
CA GLU A 188 -15.28 -3.74 1.28
C GLU A 188 -16.31 -4.88 1.31
N SER A 189 -16.17 -5.77 2.30
CA SER A 189 -17.15 -6.83 2.55
C SER A 189 -17.17 -7.22 4.02
N ALA A 190 -18.28 -7.79 4.51
CA ALA A 190 -18.39 -8.20 5.91
C ALA A 190 -17.27 -9.16 6.38
N PRO A 191 -16.86 -10.18 5.59
CA PRO A 191 -15.72 -11.03 5.98
C PRO A 191 -14.40 -10.24 6.13
N VAL A 192 -14.16 -9.27 5.24
CA VAL A 192 -12.96 -8.42 5.28
C VAL A 192 -12.99 -7.52 6.51
N VAL A 193 -14.09 -6.81 6.75
CA VAL A 193 -14.27 -5.94 7.92
C VAL A 193 -14.03 -6.73 9.21
N ASN A 194 -14.67 -7.90 9.33
CA ASN A 194 -14.50 -8.77 10.49
C ASN A 194 -13.05 -9.21 10.71
N ALA A 195 -12.29 -9.46 9.63
CA ALA A 195 -10.88 -9.87 9.72
C ALA A 195 -9.96 -8.71 10.12
N VAL A 196 -10.20 -7.52 9.57
CA VAL A 196 -9.49 -6.28 9.94
C VAL A 196 -9.75 -5.96 11.41
N ASP A 197 -11.01 -5.98 11.83
CA ASP A 197 -11.40 -5.70 13.22
C ASP A 197 -10.85 -6.75 14.21
N ALA A 198 -10.90 -8.04 13.86
CA ALA A 198 -10.33 -9.11 14.69
C ALA A 198 -8.82 -8.99 14.89
N THR A 199 -8.13 -8.25 14.01
CA THR A 199 -6.68 -8.00 14.07
C THR A 199 -6.34 -6.53 14.30
N ARG A 200 -7.31 -5.73 14.78
CA ARG A 200 -7.16 -4.29 14.97
C ARG A 200 -5.88 -3.95 15.72
N GLY A 201 -5.08 -3.05 15.14
CA GLY A 201 -3.82 -2.61 15.71
C GLY A 201 -2.71 -3.66 15.80
N VAL A 202 -2.88 -4.89 15.29
CA VAL A 202 -1.83 -5.91 15.31
C VAL A 202 -0.87 -5.68 14.13
N VAL A 203 0.41 -5.51 14.45
CA VAL A 203 1.52 -5.33 13.49
C VAL A 203 2.66 -6.30 13.79
N MET A 204 3.52 -6.54 12.80
CA MET A 204 4.71 -7.38 12.94
C MET A 204 5.97 -6.56 13.21
N LEU A 205 6.76 -7.00 14.17
CA LEU A 205 8.12 -6.51 14.41
C LEU A 205 9.14 -7.58 14.02
N TYR A 206 10.30 -7.15 13.56
CA TYR A 206 11.50 -7.97 13.54
C TYR A 206 12.61 -7.26 14.32
N GLY A 207 13.03 -7.85 15.43
CA GLY A 207 13.78 -7.12 16.45
C GLY A 207 12.94 -5.99 17.04
N ASP A 208 13.47 -4.76 17.06
CA ASP A 208 12.81 -3.58 17.61
C ASP A 208 12.11 -2.70 16.56
N HIS A 209 12.12 -3.10 15.29
CA HIS A 209 11.55 -2.34 14.17
C HIS A 209 10.34 -3.05 13.56
N LEU A 210 9.46 -2.29 12.89
CA LEU A 210 8.43 -2.87 12.04
C LEU A 210 9.07 -3.76 10.98
N ALA A 211 8.49 -4.94 10.75
CA ALA A 211 8.96 -5.84 9.71
C ALA A 211 8.57 -5.31 8.32
N SER A 212 9.45 -5.49 7.34
CA SER A 212 9.17 -5.34 5.92
C SER A 212 8.15 -6.39 5.48
N ALA A 213 6.88 -5.99 5.45
CA ALA A 213 5.74 -6.87 5.28
C ALA A 213 5.28 -6.93 3.81
N TYR A 214 6.15 -7.37 2.90
CA TYR A 214 5.81 -7.53 1.48
C TYR A 214 4.90 -8.74 1.24
N TYR A 215 4.03 -8.67 0.25
CA TYR A 215 3.17 -9.79 -0.15
C TYR A 215 2.85 -9.76 -1.64
N SER A 216 2.49 -10.90 -2.22
CA SER A 216 2.09 -10.97 -3.63
C SER A 216 1.06 -12.07 -3.90
N ALA A 217 0.38 -11.99 -5.04
CA ALA A 217 -0.72 -12.90 -5.38
C ALA A 217 -0.35 -14.38 -5.38
N CYS A 218 0.76 -14.73 -6.04
CA CYS A 218 1.20 -16.10 -6.20
C CYS A 218 2.73 -16.14 -6.31
N ASP A 219 3.39 -16.92 -5.47
CA ASP A 219 4.85 -16.99 -5.46
C ASP A 219 5.41 -17.95 -6.52
N GLY A 220 4.58 -18.87 -7.03
CA GLY A 220 4.97 -19.90 -7.99
C GLY A 220 5.53 -21.16 -7.32
N GLY A 221 5.19 -21.41 -6.06
CA GLY A 221 5.63 -22.56 -5.25
C GLY A 221 6.93 -22.33 -4.48
N TYR A 222 7.50 -21.13 -4.58
CA TYR A 222 8.64 -20.66 -3.80
C TYR A 222 8.53 -19.16 -3.57
N THR A 223 8.67 -18.72 -2.32
CA THR A 223 8.89 -17.30 -2.01
C THR A 223 10.26 -16.86 -2.52
N SER A 224 10.45 -15.56 -2.67
CA SER A 224 11.69 -14.94 -3.14
C SER A 224 12.48 -14.35 -1.98
N ASP A 225 13.80 -14.26 -2.15
CA ASP A 225 14.67 -13.49 -1.27
C ASP A 225 14.38 -11.98 -1.41
N GLY A 226 14.45 -11.24 -0.30
CA GLY A 226 14.19 -9.80 -0.25
C GLY A 226 15.10 -8.95 -1.15
N ARG A 227 16.25 -9.47 -1.60
CA ARG A 227 17.08 -8.86 -2.65
C ARG A 227 16.32 -8.56 -3.93
N ALA A 228 15.28 -9.31 -4.25
CA ALA A 228 14.43 -9.05 -5.42
C ALA A 228 13.73 -7.66 -5.35
N LEU A 229 13.60 -7.10 -4.16
CA LEU A 229 13.07 -5.75 -3.90
C LEU A 229 14.12 -4.80 -3.31
N ASN A 230 15.41 -5.16 -3.38
CA ASN A 230 16.52 -4.44 -2.73
C ASN A 230 16.38 -4.31 -1.20
N ASP A 231 15.67 -5.24 -0.55
CA ASP A 231 15.48 -5.25 0.90
C ASP A 231 15.83 -6.64 1.49
N PRO A 232 17.12 -6.99 1.63
CA PRO A 232 17.60 -8.32 1.99
C PRO A 232 17.43 -8.62 3.50
N GLN A 233 16.19 -8.60 3.99
CA GLN A 233 15.90 -8.87 5.40
C GLN A 233 16.14 -10.35 5.75
N PRO A 234 16.62 -10.67 6.97
CA PRO A 234 16.94 -12.05 7.35
C PRO A 234 15.74 -13.01 7.30
N TYR A 235 14.52 -12.51 7.43
CA TYR A 235 13.26 -13.28 7.38
C TYR A 235 12.63 -13.31 5.98
N LEU A 236 13.11 -12.50 5.03
CA LEU A 236 12.63 -12.49 3.64
C LEU A 236 13.52 -13.41 2.79
N GLN A 237 13.38 -14.72 3.01
CA GLN A 237 14.16 -15.74 2.33
C GLN A 237 13.34 -16.49 1.30
N ALA A 238 14.04 -17.12 0.35
CA ALA A 238 13.42 -18.06 -0.58
C ALA A 238 13.09 -19.38 0.13
N VAL A 239 11.80 -19.67 0.28
CA VAL A 239 11.27 -20.84 0.98
C VAL A 239 10.27 -21.54 0.07
N ARG A 240 10.30 -22.88 0.07
CA ARG A 240 9.32 -23.67 -0.68
C ARG A 240 7.93 -23.50 -0.09
N ASP A 241 6.95 -23.12 -0.90
CA ASP A 241 5.55 -23.00 -0.49
C ASP A 241 4.73 -24.20 -1.01
N PRO A 242 4.39 -25.18 -0.13
CA PRO A 242 3.53 -26.31 -0.51
C PRO A 242 2.05 -25.95 -0.60
N TYR A 243 1.64 -24.73 -0.22
CA TYR A 243 0.24 -24.31 -0.09
C TYR A 243 -0.26 -23.49 -1.29
N CYS A 244 0.63 -23.00 -2.15
CA CYS A 244 0.27 -22.32 -3.40
C CYS A 244 0.01 -23.20 -4.67
N PRO A 245 0.30 -24.53 -4.76
CA PRO A 245 0.33 -25.25 -6.04
C PRO A 245 -1.03 -25.46 -6.72
N MET A 246 -2.15 -25.14 -6.08
CA MET A 246 -3.48 -25.16 -6.71
C MET A 246 -3.89 -23.82 -7.35
N SER A 247 -2.99 -22.84 -7.40
CA SER A 247 -3.26 -21.51 -7.96
C SER A 247 -3.44 -21.53 -9.49
N PRO A 248 -4.39 -20.76 -10.05
CA PRO A 248 -4.50 -20.59 -11.51
C PRO A 248 -3.28 -19.87 -12.12
N TYR A 249 -2.45 -19.24 -11.28
CA TYR A 249 -1.22 -18.58 -11.71
C TYR A 249 0.01 -19.48 -11.59
N MET A 250 -0.15 -20.77 -11.26
CA MET A 250 0.98 -21.71 -11.27
C MET A 250 1.55 -21.91 -12.67
N GLN A 251 0.79 -21.61 -13.73
CA GLN A 251 1.28 -21.61 -15.10
C GLN A 251 0.61 -20.48 -15.88
N TRP A 252 1.39 -19.76 -16.66
CA TRP A 252 0.90 -18.77 -17.62
C TRP A 252 1.83 -18.66 -18.82
N SER A 253 1.28 -18.21 -19.93
CA SER A 253 2.02 -17.88 -21.14
C SER A 253 1.57 -16.52 -21.68
N ALA A 254 2.48 -15.83 -22.35
CA ALA A 254 2.28 -14.51 -22.90
C ALA A 254 3.09 -14.31 -24.19
N SER A 255 2.61 -13.38 -25.02
CA SER A 255 3.30 -12.90 -26.21
C SER A 255 3.40 -11.39 -26.14
N VAL A 256 4.63 -10.89 -26.15
CA VAL A 256 4.94 -9.46 -26.03
C VAL A 256 5.48 -8.98 -27.37
N PRO A 257 4.89 -7.95 -28.01
CA PRO A 257 5.50 -7.34 -29.19
C PRO A 257 6.90 -6.84 -28.87
N LEU A 258 7.88 -7.20 -29.72
CA LEU A 258 9.28 -6.83 -29.50
C LEU A 258 9.46 -5.30 -29.48
N THR A 259 8.71 -4.58 -30.30
CA THR A 259 8.68 -3.11 -30.32
C THR A 259 8.29 -2.53 -28.96
N ASP A 260 7.27 -3.09 -28.33
CA ASP A 260 6.74 -2.61 -27.05
C ASP A 260 7.73 -2.91 -25.92
N LEU A 261 8.34 -4.10 -25.94
CA LEU A 261 9.39 -4.45 -24.98
C LEU A 261 10.58 -3.48 -25.07
N ILE A 262 11.07 -3.20 -26.28
CA ILE A 262 12.20 -2.30 -26.49
C ILE A 262 11.87 -0.87 -26.09
N ALA A 263 10.69 -0.37 -26.47
CA ALA A 263 10.22 0.94 -26.04
C ALA A 263 10.11 1.03 -24.50
N GLY A 264 9.54 0.01 -23.86
CA GLY A 264 9.40 -0.07 -22.41
C GLY A 264 10.76 -0.15 -21.68
N LEU A 265 11.73 -0.88 -22.22
CA LEU A 265 13.08 -0.95 -21.64
C LEU A 265 13.84 0.36 -21.80
N ALA A 266 13.74 1.02 -22.96
CA ALA A 266 14.37 2.32 -23.21
C ALA A 266 13.77 3.41 -22.31
N ALA A 267 12.44 3.47 -22.17
CA ALA A 267 11.77 4.41 -21.28
C ALA A 267 12.20 4.27 -19.81
N ARG A 268 12.65 3.07 -19.42
CA ARG A 268 13.15 2.77 -18.07
C ARG A 268 14.67 2.94 -17.93
N GLY A 269 15.37 3.36 -19.00
CA GLY A 269 16.83 3.47 -19.03
C GLY A 269 17.57 2.13 -18.94
N ALA A 270 16.88 1.00 -19.16
CA ALA A 270 17.48 -0.32 -19.09
C ALA A 270 18.31 -0.66 -20.35
N ILE A 271 18.04 0.03 -21.45
CA ILE A 271 18.81 0.00 -22.71
C ILE A 271 18.97 1.42 -23.25
N ALA A 272 19.88 1.60 -24.21
CA ALA A 272 20.07 2.89 -24.88
C ALA A 272 18.80 3.34 -25.62
N GLN A 273 18.58 4.67 -25.67
CA GLN A 273 17.54 5.26 -26.51
C GLN A 273 17.82 4.97 -27.98
N GLY A 274 16.76 4.76 -28.77
CA GLY A 274 16.86 4.60 -30.23
C GLY A 274 17.26 3.20 -30.72
N VAL A 275 17.45 2.21 -29.83
CA VAL A 275 17.62 0.81 -30.23
C VAL A 275 16.40 0.35 -31.02
N ALA A 276 16.60 -0.11 -32.26
CA ALA A 276 15.50 -0.60 -33.09
C ALA A 276 15.24 -2.10 -32.83
N ALA A 277 13.98 -2.52 -32.93
CA ALA A 277 13.61 -3.94 -32.79
C ALA A 277 14.38 -4.86 -33.77
N SER A 278 14.69 -4.38 -34.98
CA SER A 278 15.47 -5.11 -36.01
C SER A 278 16.94 -5.35 -35.64
N GLU A 279 17.43 -4.71 -34.58
CA GLU A 279 18.76 -4.95 -34.01
C GLU A 279 18.77 -6.15 -33.06
N VAL A 280 17.61 -6.54 -32.52
CA VAL A 280 17.49 -7.66 -31.60
C VAL A 280 17.50 -8.97 -32.38
N ARG A 281 18.48 -9.83 -32.09
CA ARG A 281 18.64 -11.16 -32.68
C ARG A 281 18.07 -12.27 -31.80
N GLY A 282 17.87 -12.00 -30.51
CA GLY A 282 17.33 -12.99 -29.59
C GLY A 282 17.07 -12.42 -28.21
N VAL A 283 16.21 -13.11 -27.47
CA VAL A 283 15.90 -12.86 -26.06
C VAL A 283 16.04 -14.18 -25.33
N ARG A 284 16.84 -14.22 -24.27
CA ARG A 284 17.13 -15.46 -23.52
C ARG A 284 17.20 -15.22 -22.01
N PRO A 285 16.90 -16.23 -21.18
CA PRO A 285 17.02 -16.09 -19.74
C PRO A 285 18.48 -15.86 -19.30
N GLY A 286 18.67 -15.05 -18.26
CA GLY A 286 19.91 -14.92 -17.52
C GLY A 286 19.94 -15.78 -16.25
N PRO A 287 20.79 -15.45 -15.26
CA PRO A 287 20.84 -16.13 -13.97
C PRO A 287 19.50 -16.06 -13.22
N VAL A 288 19.21 -17.11 -12.44
CA VAL A 288 18.08 -17.17 -11.50
C VAL A 288 18.56 -17.10 -10.06
N ASP A 289 17.70 -16.65 -9.16
CA ASP A 289 17.90 -16.78 -7.71
C ASP A 289 17.47 -18.17 -7.19
N ALA A 290 17.59 -18.39 -5.88
CA ALA A 290 17.21 -19.65 -5.21
C ALA A 290 15.72 -19.99 -5.36
N SER A 291 14.87 -19.00 -5.64
CA SER A 291 13.45 -19.16 -5.91
C SER A 291 13.16 -19.40 -7.40
N GLY A 292 14.18 -19.60 -8.25
CA GLY A 292 14.01 -19.81 -9.69
C GLY A 292 13.55 -18.57 -10.47
N ARG A 293 13.61 -17.38 -9.86
CA ARG A 293 13.25 -16.12 -10.54
C ARG A 293 14.44 -15.54 -11.26
N LEU A 294 14.23 -15.10 -12.49
CA LEU A 294 15.26 -14.45 -13.30
C LEU A 294 15.70 -13.14 -12.65
N GLN A 295 16.99 -13.06 -12.36
CA GLN A 295 17.66 -11.83 -11.96
C GLN A 295 17.90 -10.95 -13.18
N THR A 296 18.23 -11.54 -14.32
CA THR A 296 18.39 -10.82 -15.58
C THR A 296 17.77 -11.55 -16.78
N VAL A 297 17.49 -10.76 -17.82
CA VAL A 297 17.17 -11.22 -19.16
C VAL A 297 18.24 -10.68 -20.09
N VAL A 298 18.69 -11.50 -21.04
CA VAL A 298 19.71 -11.09 -22.01
C VAL A 298 19.06 -10.84 -23.36
N LEU A 299 19.28 -9.63 -23.89
CA LEU A 299 18.95 -9.23 -25.24
C LEU A 299 20.21 -9.37 -26.11
N GLY A 300 20.19 -10.28 -27.08
CA GLY A 300 21.25 -10.36 -28.07
C GLY A 300 21.03 -9.30 -29.14
N LEU A 301 21.85 -8.25 -29.19
CA LEU A 301 21.77 -7.22 -30.23
C LEU A 301 22.83 -7.47 -31.32
N ARG A 302 22.68 -6.85 -32.49
CA ARG A 302 23.69 -6.87 -33.56
C ARG A 302 25.07 -6.41 -33.09
N GLY A 303 25.13 -5.45 -32.16
CA GLY A 303 26.35 -4.88 -31.60
C GLY A 303 26.87 -5.58 -30.33
N GLY A 304 26.19 -6.62 -29.84
CA GLY A 304 26.55 -7.34 -28.62
C GLY A 304 25.37 -7.62 -27.71
N ASP A 305 25.59 -8.46 -26.70
CA ASP A 305 24.57 -8.80 -25.72
C ASP A 305 24.41 -7.67 -24.67
N VAL A 306 23.17 -7.37 -24.30
CA VAL A 306 22.82 -6.47 -23.20
C VAL A 306 22.03 -7.26 -22.16
N SER A 307 22.47 -7.19 -20.90
CA SER A 307 21.78 -7.80 -19.77
C SER A 307 20.93 -6.75 -19.07
N VAL A 308 19.62 -7.00 -18.97
CA VAL A 308 18.67 -6.14 -18.25
C VAL A 308 18.13 -6.85 -17.02
N ALA A 309 17.81 -6.11 -15.96
CA ALA A 309 17.19 -6.69 -14.77
C ALA A 309 15.87 -7.39 -15.13
N GLY A 310 15.60 -8.56 -14.54
CA GLY A 310 14.39 -9.33 -14.79
C GLY A 310 13.13 -8.54 -14.42
N THR A 311 13.19 -7.72 -13.38
CA THR A 311 12.12 -6.79 -12.99
C THR A 311 11.91 -5.69 -14.05
N ALA A 312 12.98 -5.13 -14.61
CA ALA A 312 12.88 -4.16 -15.70
C ALA A 312 12.25 -4.77 -16.95
N PHE A 313 12.63 -6.00 -17.32
CA PHE A 313 11.98 -6.77 -18.38
C PHE A 313 10.49 -6.97 -18.10
N ARG A 314 10.13 -7.46 -16.91
CA ARG A 314 8.73 -7.71 -16.50
C ARG A 314 7.88 -6.45 -16.65
N PHE A 315 8.37 -5.31 -16.14
CA PHE A 315 7.62 -4.05 -16.21
C PHE A 315 7.56 -3.48 -17.63
N ALA A 316 8.64 -3.57 -18.41
CA ALA A 316 8.66 -3.15 -19.81
C ALA A 316 7.70 -3.98 -20.68
N ALA A 317 7.59 -5.28 -20.41
CA ALA A 317 6.65 -6.18 -21.08
C ALA A 317 5.19 -6.03 -20.61
N GLY A 318 4.95 -5.22 -19.56
CA GLY A 318 3.67 -5.11 -18.88
C GLY A 318 3.47 -6.19 -17.81
N ALA A 319 3.42 -5.77 -16.54
CA ALA A 319 3.40 -6.67 -15.38
C ALA A 319 2.11 -7.52 -15.25
N ARG A 320 1.03 -7.18 -15.95
CA ARG A 320 -0.19 -8.00 -16.05
C ARG A 320 -0.05 -9.12 -17.09
N LEU A 321 0.74 -8.87 -18.14
CA LEU A 321 1.00 -9.81 -19.22
C LEU A 321 2.09 -10.80 -18.78
N VAL A 322 3.26 -10.28 -18.40
CA VAL A 322 4.35 -11.04 -17.77
C VAL A 322 4.18 -10.95 -16.25
N LYS A 323 3.52 -11.97 -15.67
CA LYS A 323 2.99 -11.91 -14.30
C LYS A 323 4.07 -11.95 -13.23
N SER A 324 5.21 -12.59 -13.51
CA SER A 324 6.32 -12.72 -12.57
C SER A 324 7.66 -12.80 -13.31
N THR A 325 8.76 -12.79 -12.55
CA THR A 325 10.10 -13.08 -13.05
C THR A 325 10.46 -14.57 -12.97
N ARG A 326 9.56 -15.42 -12.47
CA ARG A 326 9.75 -16.88 -12.44
C ARG A 326 9.37 -17.46 -13.81
N ILE A 327 10.27 -17.26 -14.76
CA ILE A 327 10.09 -17.57 -16.18
C ILE A 327 10.69 -18.94 -16.49
N THR A 328 9.88 -19.83 -17.05
CA THR A 328 10.25 -21.21 -17.40
C THR A 328 10.61 -21.37 -18.88
N ALA A 329 10.13 -20.48 -19.75
CA ALA A 329 10.52 -20.42 -21.15
C ALA A 329 10.53 -18.97 -21.65
N LEU A 330 11.58 -18.59 -22.39
CA LEU A 330 11.74 -17.26 -22.97
C LEU A 330 12.51 -17.35 -24.28
N HIS A 331 11.89 -16.92 -25.38
CA HIS A 331 12.52 -16.87 -26.70
C HIS A 331 11.87 -15.82 -27.60
N LEU A 332 12.61 -15.43 -28.63
CA LEU A 332 12.11 -14.59 -29.72
C LEU A 332 11.52 -15.47 -30.83
N ASP A 333 10.32 -15.15 -31.29
CA ASP A 333 9.55 -15.82 -32.34
C ASP A 333 9.07 -14.76 -33.33
N GLY A 334 9.86 -14.51 -34.37
CA GLY A 334 9.65 -13.37 -35.28
C GLY A 334 9.72 -12.04 -34.52
N ASP A 335 8.64 -11.27 -34.59
CA ASP A 335 8.50 -9.98 -33.90
C ASP A 335 7.86 -10.09 -32.50
N LEU A 336 7.67 -11.32 -32.00
CA LEU A 336 7.07 -11.59 -30.69
C LEU A 336 8.07 -12.22 -29.73
N VAL A 337 8.12 -11.73 -28.50
CA VAL A 337 8.79 -12.40 -27.39
C VAL A 337 7.77 -13.33 -26.73
N ARG A 338 8.01 -14.64 -26.85
CA ARG A 338 7.22 -15.70 -26.21
C ARG A 338 7.75 -15.94 -24.81
N VAL A 339 6.86 -15.84 -23.82
CA VAL A 339 7.20 -16.01 -22.41
C VAL A 339 6.24 -17.00 -21.78
N SER A 340 6.76 -17.95 -21.01
CA SER A 340 5.97 -18.76 -20.09
C SER A 340 6.60 -18.73 -18.71
N GLY A 341 5.78 -18.83 -17.67
CA GLY A 341 6.25 -18.77 -16.30
C GLY A 341 5.20 -19.19 -15.29
N GLU A 342 5.55 -19.00 -14.03
CA GLU A 342 4.79 -19.41 -12.86
C GLU A 342 4.66 -18.23 -11.90
N GLY A 343 3.65 -18.22 -11.04
CA GLY A 343 3.46 -17.15 -10.06
C GLY A 343 2.93 -15.83 -10.65
N TYR A 344 2.57 -14.92 -9.76
CA TYR A 344 2.12 -13.57 -10.06
C TYR A 344 2.55 -12.61 -8.95
N GLY A 345 3.44 -11.69 -9.29
CA GLY A 345 4.01 -10.69 -8.38
C GLY A 345 5.48 -10.93 -8.11
N HIS A 346 6.02 -10.23 -7.10
CA HIS A 346 7.46 -10.28 -6.78
C HIS A 346 7.87 -11.55 -6.01
N GLY A 347 6.93 -12.23 -5.33
CA GLY A 347 7.20 -13.46 -4.57
C GLY A 347 7.89 -13.27 -3.22
N VAL A 348 8.41 -12.08 -2.92
CA VAL A 348 8.95 -11.75 -1.58
C VAL A 348 7.85 -11.69 -0.53
N GLY A 349 8.08 -12.32 0.62
CA GLY A 349 7.17 -12.32 1.77
C GLY A 349 5.95 -13.21 1.57
N MET A 350 4.76 -12.74 1.97
CA MET A 350 3.56 -13.58 1.97
C MET A 350 2.97 -13.83 0.59
N CYS A 351 2.77 -15.11 0.25
CA CYS A 351 1.96 -15.53 -0.89
C CYS A 351 0.48 -15.49 -0.49
N GLN A 352 -0.34 -14.68 -1.15
CA GLN A 352 -1.78 -14.54 -0.82
C GLN A 352 -2.53 -15.86 -1.03
N LEU A 353 -2.28 -16.54 -2.16
CA LEU A 353 -2.89 -17.84 -2.43
C LEU A 353 -2.32 -18.97 -1.57
N GLY A 354 -1.05 -18.89 -1.21
CA GLY A 354 -0.46 -19.83 -0.25
C GLY A 354 -1.04 -19.64 1.15
N ALA A 355 -1.19 -18.41 1.63
CA ALA A 355 -1.88 -18.09 2.89
C ALA A 355 -3.33 -18.60 2.90
N ARG A 356 -4.04 -18.44 1.79
CA ARG A 356 -5.36 -19.05 1.60
C ARG A 356 -5.30 -20.58 1.71
N GLY A 357 -4.36 -21.24 1.02
CA GLY A 357 -4.19 -22.70 1.09
C GLY A 357 -3.85 -23.20 2.50
N MET A 358 -3.04 -22.46 3.25
CA MET A 358 -2.77 -22.73 4.67
C MET A 358 -4.02 -22.62 5.53
N SER A 359 -4.83 -21.57 5.32
CA SER A 359 -6.10 -21.35 6.01
C SER A 359 -7.12 -22.45 5.70
N GLU A 360 -7.22 -22.88 4.43
CA GLU A 360 -8.03 -24.02 4.00
C GLU A 360 -7.57 -25.35 4.62
N ALA A 361 -6.26 -25.49 4.89
CA ALA A 361 -5.69 -26.61 5.63
C ALA A 361 -5.89 -26.51 7.16
N GLY A 362 -6.62 -25.51 7.65
CA GLY A 362 -6.94 -25.32 9.07
C GLY A 362 -5.86 -24.61 9.89
N LEU A 363 -4.85 -24.03 9.25
CA LEU A 363 -3.81 -23.26 9.94
C LEU A 363 -4.34 -21.88 10.34
N GLY A 364 -4.02 -21.47 11.57
CA GLY A 364 -4.37 -20.17 12.11
C GLY A 364 -3.43 -19.05 11.63
N VAL A 365 -3.82 -17.80 11.91
CA VAL A 365 -3.09 -16.58 11.51
C VAL A 365 -1.61 -16.62 11.89
N TYR A 366 -1.29 -17.03 13.12
CA TYR A 366 0.09 -17.09 13.60
C TYR A 366 0.95 -18.05 12.78
N ALA A 367 0.43 -19.23 12.43
CA ALA A 367 1.15 -20.20 11.62
C ALA A 367 1.38 -19.70 10.20
N ILE A 368 0.41 -18.96 9.63
CA ILE A 368 0.56 -18.32 8.31
C ILE A 368 1.67 -17.27 8.37
N LEU A 369 1.61 -16.34 9.33
CA LEU A 369 2.58 -15.26 9.43
C LEU A 369 3.99 -15.77 9.77
N ASP A 370 4.12 -16.75 10.66
CA ASP A 370 5.42 -17.35 11.02
C ASP A 370 6.06 -18.10 9.84
N PHE A 371 5.25 -18.71 8.97
CA PHE A 371 5.76 -19.34 7.75
C PHE A 371 6.39 -18.34 6.77
N TYR A 372 5.73 -17.20 6.53
CA TYR A 372 6.19 -16.19 5.56
C TYR A 372 7.16 -15.15 6.13
N TYR A 373 7.13 -14.91 7.44
CA TYR A 373 7.99 -13.95 8.15
C TYR A 373 8.57 -14.60 9.41
N PRO A 374 9.42 -15.64 9.25
CA PRO A 374 9.94 -16.41 10.38
C PRO A 374 10.70 -15.52 11.36
N GLY A 375 10.37 -15.65 12.64
CA GLY A 375 10.96 -14.86 13.72
C GLY A 375 10.38 -13.44 13.89
N ALA A 376 9.38 -13.06 13.09
CA ALA A 376 8.62 -11.85 13.35
C ALA A 376 7.73 -12.02 14.60
N ILE A 377 7.55 -10.94 15.35
CA ILE A 377 6.77 -10.90 16.59
C ILE A 377 5.55 -10.02 16.38
N LEU A 378 4.37 -10.52 16.74
CA LEU A 378 3.16 -9.70 16.72
C LEU A 378 3.08 -8.80 17.95
N THR A 379 2.77 -7.53 17.74
CA THR A 379 2.54 -6.55 18.81
C THR A 379 1.34 -5.67 18.48
N GLN A 380 0.82 -5.01 19.51
CA GLN A 380 -0.10 -3.88 19.34
C GLN A 380 0.65 -2.64 18.88
N LEU A 381 0.14 -1.95 17.86
CA LEU A 381 0.70 -0.73 17.26
C LEU A 381 0.87 0.36 18.31
N ALA A 382 -0.15 0.59 19.14
CA ALA A 382 -0.07 1.55 20.24
C ALA A 382 1.09 1.25 21.23
N SER A 383 1.43 -0.03 21.42
CA SER A 383 2.58 -0.42 22.24
C SER A 383 3.91 -0.20 21.54
N TYR A 384 3.97 -0.34 20.21
CA TYR A 384 5.13 0.02 19.42
C TYR A 384 5.37 1.55 19.43
N GLU A 385 4.34 2.35 19.15
CA GLU A 385 4.43 3.82 19.12
C GLU A 385 4.82 4.44 20.47
N ARG A 386 4.33 3.88 21.58
CA ARG A 386 4.76 4.33 22.92
C ARG A 386 6.25 4.08 23.15
N ARG A 387 6.77 2.92 22.71
CA ARG A 387 8.19 2.61 22.84
C ARG A 387 9.03 3.51 21.95
N SER A 388 8.68 3.67 20.67
CA SER A 388 9.44 4.50 19.74
C SER A 388 9.51 5.97 20.19
N ARG A 389 8.41 6.53 20.70
CA ARG A 389 8.41 7.90 21.29
C ARG A 389 9.28 8.01 22.54
N ALA A 390 9.33 6.98 23.39
CA ALA A 390 10.19 6.98 24.57
C ALA A 390 11.68 6.98 24.20
N PHE A 391 12.07 6.26 23.15
CA PHE A 391 13.45 6.27 22.63
C PHE A 391 13.81 7.56 21.88
N ALA A 392 12.84 8.25 21.28
CA ALA A 392 13.05 9.51 20.55
C ALA A 392 13.26 10.74 21.48
N GLN A 393 13.01 10.63 22.79
CA GLN A 393 13.33 11.71 23.72
C GLN A 393 14.84 11.74 24.02
N PRO A 394 15.54 12.87 23.79
CA PRO A 394 16.96 12.96 24.10
C PRO A 394 17.16 12.75 25.60
N LEU A 395 18.01 11.78 25.96
CA LEU A 395 18.51 11.60 27.32
C LEU A 395 19.24 12.88 27.74
N ARG A 396 18.59 13.73 28.52
CA ARG A 396 19.24 14.89 29.13
C ARG A 396 20.23 14.38 30.17
N ILE A 397 21.52 14.49 29.88
CA ILE A 397 22.55 14.37 30.91
C ILE A 397 22.30 15.52 31.89
N ALA A 398 21.78 15.20 33.07
CA ALA A 398 21.66 16.18 34.15
C ALA A 398 23.09 16.65 34.47
N ALA A 399 23.38 17.93 34.19
CA ALA A 399 24.60 18.56 34.63
C ALA A 399 24.66 18.41 36.17
N ARG A 400 25.67 17.67 36.64
CA ARG A 400 25.99 17.63 38.08
C ARG A 400 26.32 19.07 38.49
N ARG A 401 25.51 19.63 39.39
CA ARG A 401 25.77 20.91 40.04
C ARG A 401 26.92 20.77 41.03
#